data_AF-A0A959WPT0-F1
#
_entry.id   AF-A0A959WPT0-F1
#
_cell.length_a   1.000
_cell.length_b   1.000
_cell.length_c   1.000
_cell.angle_alpha   90.00
_cell.angle_beta   90.00
_cell.angle_gamma   90.00
#
_symmetry.space_group_name_H-M   'P 1'
#
loop_
_entity.id
_entity.type
_entity.pdbx_description
1 polymer ?
#
loop_
_entity_poly.entity_id
_entity_poly.type
_entity_poly.pdbx_seq_one_letter_code
_entity_poly.pdbx_strand_id
1 'polypeptide(L)'
;MTTTLAMRCTLAVLALVTAFALLTAADSDAASCRQPKGEFEPPCNPALAQSPWSGSHRASYAQASSPYRSLESADVRAQHVDLPGIPISIQFSGKYDDGGRVAWGSLIDGANRMGLFKVDAESGDVIDVYVPAEREAEPPPATGATGITGAYNILDRSGHFIVPRLTWFDVYGDAKKDKSGSPIELKKRFVLPDDVLCGSDDKLVGAVMTYDGYIAFATENGVVGTIPRKLSQMNQANLETVSLNGSACADADNPDADLQTVSNNIAADENGGIYVVTSKRMVRVNHDPETGDLNRAWSSPYNAGSEVSEIRLGEGSGSTPTLMGTGRKQDKFVVITDGQDLMHLDLFWRNGVPKDWDGLGGDHPRRMACEYPVTFGDPNAKVSLSEQSVAVRGYSTLNVNNLLDYDFPDGLPAVLLNALAALRGGDPAATPHGAERIDWNPKTRECGSVWGNQRVSIPNGIPSISEGSNTAYGIRLKGDRFGVGGLKWRNGKSRFFAPSPGKPCSDTAIGYLQESGTLPILGPVVEEIPNACENSFYAATEIGPKRSIWTGTFLGLTRYTQKR
;
A
#
# COMPACT_ATOMS: atom_id res chain seq x y z
N MET A 1 -39.54 -31.58 -74.31
CA MET A 1 -39.61 -30.45 -75.26
C MET A 1 -39.97 -29.20 -74.47
N THR A 2 -39.14 -28.15 -74.61
CA THR A 2 -39.42 -26.69 -74.44
C THR A 2 -39.95 -26.17 -73.08
N THR A 3 -39.08 -25.54 -72.25
CA THR A 3 -38.86 -24.06 -72.04
C THR A 3 -40.03 -23.36 -71.31
N THR A 4 -39.90 -22.53 -70.26
CA THR A 4 -38.89 -21.49 -69.95
C THR A 4 -38.99 -21.00 -68.48
N LEU A 5 -37.86 -20.54 -67.92
CA LEU A 5 -37.62 -19.67 -66.74
C LEU A 5 -38.50 -18.38 -66.73
N ALA A 6 -38.73 -17.58 -65.67
CA ALA A 6 -38.25 -17.44 -64.28
C ALA A 6 -39.12 -16.37 -63.56
N MET A 7 -39.31 -16.45 -62.24
CA MET A 7 -39.12 -15.31 -61.31
C MET A 7 -39.21 -15.77 -59.84
N ARG A 8 -38.32 -15.23 -58.99
CA ARG A 8 -37.99 -15.70 -57.64
C ARG A 8 -38.83 -15.04 -56.53
N CYS A 9 -38.97 -15.82 -55.44
CA CYS A 9 -39.05 -15.45 -54.03
C CYS A 9 -40.27 -14.64 -53.55
N THR A 10 -40.98 -15.15 -52.53
CA THR A 10 -40.75 -14.79 -51.11
C THR A 10 -41.49 -15.79 -50.19
N LEU A 11 -40.84 -16.12 -49.07
CA LEU A 11 -41.17 -17.13 -48.07
C LEU A 11 -42.52 -16.92 -47.36
N ALA A 12 -43.17 -18.04 -47.04
CA ALA A 12 -44.33 -18.15 -46.17
C ALA A 12 -43.91 -18.17 -44.68
N VAL A 13 -44.67 -17.43 -43.89
CA VAL A 13 -44.60 -17.28 -42.43
C VAL A 13 -45.45 -18.36 -41.77
N LEU A 14 -44.92 -19.12 -40.80
CA LEU A 14 -45.72 -19.57 -39.66
C LEU A 14 -44.87 -19.94 -38.44
N ALA A 15 -45.33 -19.40 -37.32
CA ALA A 15 -44.91 -19.47 -35.93
C ALA A 15 -44.22 -20.75 -35.40
N LEU A 16 -43.08 -20.55 -34.73
CA LEU A 16 -42.67 -21.35 -33.59
C LEU A 16 -42.53 -20.43 -32.37
N VAL A 17 -43.23 -20.79 -31.30
CA VAL A 17 -43.25 -20.12 -30.00
C VAL A 17 -41.85 -20.24 -29.37
N THR A 18 -41.08 -19.15 -29.38
CA THR A 18 -39.86 -19.02 -28.58
C THR A 18 -40.24 -18.57 -27.17
N ALA A 19 -39.92 -19.42 -26.20
CA ALA A 19 -39.84 -19.03 -24.81
C ALA A 19 -38.85 -17.85 -24.70
N PHE A 20 -39.39 -16.65 -24.56
CA PHE A 20 -38.63 -15.48 -24.12
C PHE A 20 -38.20 -15.77 -22.69
N ALA A 21 -36.98 -16.27 -22.55
CA ALA A 21 -36.22 -16.07 -21.34
C ALA A 21 -36.19 -14.55 -21.11
N LEU A 22 -36.90 -14.11 -20.07
CA LEU A 22 -36.63 -12.86 -19.39
C LEU A 22 -35.18 -12.95 -18.89
N LEU A 23 -34.22 -12.64 -19.76
CA LEU A 23 -32.95 -12.09 -19.32
C LEU A 23 -33.33 -10.79 -18.62
N THR A 24 -33.46 -10.85 -17.30
CA THR A 24 -33.20 -9.69 -16.46
C THR A 24 -31.90 -9.10 -16.95
N ALA A 25 -31.97 -7.91 -17.53
CA ALA A 25 -30.80 -7.14 -17.90
C ALA A 25 -29.89 -7.15 -16.68
N ALA A 26 -28.77 -7.88 -16.79
CA ALA A 26 -27.69 -7.76 -15.84
C ALA A 26 -27.40 -6.26 -15.72
N ASP A 27 -27.41 -5.75 -14.50
CA ASP A 27 -26.99 -4.39 -14.19
C ASP A 27 -25.74 -4.09 -15.02
N SER A 28 -25.89 -3.24 -16.03
CA SER A 28 -24.79 -2.77 -16.87
C SER A 28 -23.98 -1.71 -16.11
N ASP A 29 -23.66 -2.02 -14.85
CA ASP A 29 -22.94 -1.18 -13.91
C ASP A 29 -21.43 -1.48 -13.92
N ALA A 30 -20.96 -2.04 -15.04
CA ALA A 30 -19.57 -1.94 -15.46
C ALA A 30 -19.28 -0.50 -15.88
N ALA A 31 -19.45 0.47 -14.96
CA ALA A 31 -19.11 1.86 -15.25
C ALA A 31 -17.66 1.92 -15.72
N SER A 32 -17.44 2.53 -16.88
CA SER A 32 -16.15 2.61 -17.55
C SER A 32 -15.04 3.02 -16.58
N CYS A 33 -13.98 2.22 -16.49
CA CYS A 33 -12.81 2.55 -15.69
C CYS A 33 -12.09 3.78 -16.29
N ARG A 34 -11.89 4.85 -15.50
CA ARG A 34 -11.46 6.19 -15.96
C ARG A 34 -10.03 6.55 -15.54
N GLN A 35 -9.22 5.60 -15.07
CA GLN A 35 -7.82 5.89 -14.76
C GLN A 35 -7.08 6.37 -16.03
N PRO A 36 -6.19 7.37 -15.92
CA PRO A 36 -5.43 7.87 -17.05
C PRO A 36 -4.55 6.76 -17.62
N LYS A 37 -4.48 6.69 -18.95
CA LYS A 37 -3.54 5.80 -19.62
C LYS A 37 -2.11 6.34 -19.46
N GLY A 38 -1.23 5.55 -18.87
CA GLY A 38 0.22 5.72 -18.92
C GLY A 38 0.86 4.56 -19.67
N GLU A 39 2.10 4.70 -20.12
CA GLU A 39 2.82 3.63 -20.84
C GLU A 39 2.98 2.39 -19.95
N PHE A 40 3.24 2.62 -18.66
CA PHE A 40 3.50 1.58 -17.67
C PHE A 40 2.41 1.46 -16.61
N GLU A 41 1.27 2.11 -16.80
CA GLU A 41 0.17 2.08 -15.84
C GLU A 41 -0.45 0.67 -15.76
N PRO A 42 -0.77 0.16 -14.55
CA PRO A 42 -1.51 -1.08 -14.39
C PRO A 42 -2.88 -1.05 -15.10
N PRO A 43 -3.45 -2.23 -15.41
CA PRO A 43 -4.86 -2.30 -15.78
C PRO A 43 -5.72 -1.60 -14.73
N CYS A 44 -6.69 -0.82 -15.20
CA CYS A 44 -7.57 -0.06 -14.31
C CYS A 44 -8.46 -1.01 -13.52
N ASN A 45 -8.45 -0.92 -12.19
CA ASN A 45 -9.33 -1.70 -11.33
C ASN A 45 -10.70 -1.00 -11.23
N PRO A 46 -11.78 -1.61 -11.77
CA PRO A 46 -13.10 -0.97 -11.79
C PRO A 46 -13.78 -0.93 -10.42
N ALA A 47 -13.31 -1.73 -9.45
CA ALA A 47 -13.86 -1.78 -8.10
C ALA A 47 -13.32 -0.69 -7.18
N LEU A 48 -12.20 -0.05 -7.55
CA LEU A 48 -11.58 1.04 -6.79
C LEU A 48 -12.15 2.41 -7.15
N ALA A 49 -12.03 3.36 -6.22
CA ALA A 49 -12.29 4.77 -6.45
C ALA A 49 -11.48 5.29 -7.64
N GLN A 50 -12.10 6.09 -8.50
CA GLN A 50 -11.45 6.65 -9.68
C GLN A 50 -10.67 7.93 -9.29
N SER A 51 -9.49 7.71 -8.73
CA SER A 51 -8.62 8.75 -8.16
C SER A 51 -7.13 8.44 -8.38
N PRO A 52 -6.22 9.36 -8.01
CA PRO A 52 -4.79 9.10 -8.09
C PRO A 52 -4.30 7.98 -7.17
N TRP A 53 -4.82 7.94 -5.94
CA TRP A 53 -4.51 6.98 -4.88
C TRP A 53 -5.83 6.51 -4.27
N SER A 54 -6.20 5.26 -4.52
CA SER A 54 -7.44 4.64 -4.03
C SER A 54 -7.18 3.46 -3.10
N GLY A 55 -5.90 3.11 -2.92
CA GLY A 55 -5.44 2.14 -1.94
C GLY A 55 -3.99 2.44 -1.59
N SER A 56 -3.47 1.77 -0.57
CA SER A 56 -2.07 1.90 -0.17
C SER A 56 -1.12 1.56 -1.31
N HIS A 57 0.03 2.25 -1.34
CA HIS A 57 0.99 2.18 -2.46
C HIS A 57 0.33 2.39 -3.83
N ARG A 58 -0.65 3.31 -3.88
CA ARG A 58 -1.53 3.70 -5.01
C ARG A 58 -2.80 2.86 -5.20
N ALA A 59 -2.67 1.55 -5.33
CA ALA A 59 -3.72 0.64 -5.80
C ALA A 59 -3.29 -0.82 -5.63
N SER A 60 -4.11 -1.78 -6.10
CA SER A 60 -3.89 -3.23 -5.95
C SER A 60 -2.51 -3.73 -6.41
N TYR A 61 -1.88 -3.07 -7.37
CA TYR A 61 -0.55 -3.44 -7.87
C TYR A 61 0.62 -3.00 -6.98
N ALA A 62 0.36 -2.14 -5.99
CA ALA A 62 1.32 -1.58 -5.03
C ALA A 62 2.53 -0.81 -5.61
N GLN A 63 2.45 -0.30 -6.84
CA GLN A 63 3.61 0.32 -7.53
C GLN A 63 4.07 1.67 -7.00
N ALA A 64 3.27 2.36 -6.19
CA ALA A 64 3.52 3.75 -5.75
C ALA A 64 3.88 4.72 -6.91
N SER A 65 3.39 4.47 -8.13
CA SER A 65 3.79 5.16 -9.36
C SER A 65 2.59 5.55 -10.21
N SER A 66 2.61 6.74 -10.80
CA SER A 66 1.43 7.30 -11.49
C SER A 66 1.71 8.01 -12.80
N PRO A 67 0.73 8.08 -13.75
CA PRO A 67 0.82 8.89 -14.95
C PRO A 67 0.66 10.38 -14.64
N TYR A 68 0.11 10.72 -13.47
CA TYR A 68 -0.22 12.09 -13.09
C TYR A 68 1.04 12.94 -12.92
N ARG A 69 1.00 14.16 -13.46
CA ARG A 69 2.02 15.18 -13.14
C ARG A 69 1.86 15.62 -11.70
N SER A 70 2.97 15.94 -11.05
CA SER A 70 3.03 16.56 -9.73
C SER A 70 4.00 17.75 -9.69
N LEU A 71 4.34 18.24 -8.50
CA LEU A 71 5.22 19.39 -8.23
C LEU A 71 6.52 19.36 -9.06
N GLU A 72 6.88 20.47 -9.69
CA GLU A 72 8.05 20.52 -10.58
C GLU A 72 9.18 21.41 -10.10
N SER A 73 8.92 22.21 -9.05
CA SER A 73 9.83 23.18 -8.46
C SER A 73 9.64 23.27 -6.94
N ALA A 74 10.53 24.00 -6.27
CA ALA A 74 10.40 24.27 -4.84
C ALA A 74 9.36 25.36 -4.50
N ASP A 75 8.77 26.03 -5.49
CA ASP A 75 7.80 27.09 -5.24
C ASP A 75 6.41 26.51 -4.95
N VAL A 76 6.21 26.11 -3.69
CA VAL A 76 5.02 25.42 -3.24
C VAL A 76 4.43 26.13 -2.03
N ARG A 77 3.12 25.97 -1.83
CA ARG A 77 2.46 26.21 -0.56
C ARG A 77 2.40 24.89 0.19
N ALA A 78 3.05 24.85 1.35
CA ALA A 78 2.96 23.74 2.29
C ALA A 78 1.92 24.07 3.37
N GLN A 79 1.06 23.11 3.70
CA GLN A 79 -0.01 23.21 4.69
C GLN A 79 0.05 21.97 5.57
N HIS A 80 0.28 22.18 6.87
CA HIS A 80 0.20 21.14 7.88
C HIS A 80 -1.20 21.15 8.50
N VAL A 81 -1.76 19.97 8.74
CA VAL A 81 -3.03 19.74 9.42
C VAL A 81 -2.75 18.83 10.61
N ASP A 82 -2.95 19.35 11.83
CA ASP A 82 -2.82 18.57 13.05
C ASP A 82 -3.90 17.48 13.09
N LEU A 83 -3.52 16.25 13.42
CA LEU A 83 -4.42 15.11 13.55
C LEU A 83 -4.10 14.30 14.81
N PRO A 84 -5.09 13.62 15.41
CA PRO A 84 -4.89 12.79 16.59
C PRO A 84 -4.17 11.47 16.31
N GLY A 85 -3.18 11.44 15.42
CA GLY A 85 -2.44 10.24 15.09
C GLY A 85 -1.73 10.35 13.76
N ILE A 86 -1.20 9.22 13.30
CA ILE A 86 -0.29 9.15 12.16
C ILE A 86 -1.01 8.44 11.00
N PRO A 87 -1.29 9.14 9.89
CA PRO A 87 -1.87 8.51 8.73
C PRO A 87 -0.78 7.95 7.81
N ILE A 88 -0.61 6.62 7.82
CA ILE A 88 0.42 5.95 7.02
C ILE A 88 0.11 6.04 5.51
N SER A 89 -1.16 6.03 5.13
CA SER A 89 -1.60 6.19 3.73
C SER A 89 -2.87 7.04 3.63
N ILE A 90 -3.01 7.77 2.52
CA ILE A 90 -4.11 8.71 2.27
C ILE A 90 -4.80 8.32 0.95
N GLN A 91 -6.11 8.08 1.02
CA GLN A 91 -6.91 7.68 -0.13
C GLN A 91 -7.81 8.83 -0.58
N PHE A 92 -7.79 9.13 -1.87
CA PHE A 92 -8.61 10.19 -2.45
C PHE A 92 -9.88 9.62 -3.06
N SER A 93 -11.01 10.27 -2.80
CA SER A 93 -12.29 9.93 -3.42
C SER A 93 -12.28 10.11 -4.93
N GLY A 94 -13.26 9.50 -5.60
CA GLY A 94 -13.73 9.96 -6.91
C GLY A 94 -14.18 11.44 -6.86
N LYS A 95 -14.47 12.03 -8.02
CA LYS A 95 -15.12 13.35 -8.03
C LYS A 95 -16.56 13.19 -7.55
N TYR A 96 -16.96 14.03 -6.60
CA TYR A 96 -18.36 14.22 -6.23
C TYR A 96 -19.11 14.99 -7.32
N ASP A 97 -20.45 15.04 -7.21
CA ASP A 97 -21.31 15.77 -8.15
C ASP A 97 -21.02 17.28 -8.18
N ASP A 98 -20.57 17.85 -7.06
CA ASP A 98 -20.12 19.23 -6.96
C ASP A 98 -18.71 19.46 -7.58
N GLY A 99 -18.08 18.40 -8.09
CA GLY A 99 -16.73 18.40 -8.65
C GLY A 99 -15.61 18.31 -7.62
N GLY A 100 -15.96 18.37 -6.32
CA GLY A 100 -15.04 18.25 -5.19
C GLY A 100 -14.46 16.84 -5.04
N ARG A 101 -13.46 16.74 -4.17
CA ARG A 101 -12.85 15.47 -3.74
C ARG A 101 -12.47 15.59 -2.28
N VAL A 102 -12.47 14.47 -1.59
CA VAL A 102 -12.00 14.38 -0.22
C VAL A 102 -10.83 13.40 -0.13
N ALA A 103 -10.01 13.61 0.88
CA ALA A 103 -8.95 12.71 1.31
C ALA A 103 -9.41 12.01 2.59
N TRP A 104 -9.22 10.70 2.63
CA TRP A 104 -9.49 9.82 3.76
C TRP A 104 -8.19 9.20 4.26
N GLY A 105 -8.12 8.90 5.54
CA GLY A 105 -7.08 8.04 6.09
C GLY A 105 -7.43 7.61 7.51
N SER A 106 -7.02 6.40 7.84
CA SER A 106 -6.98 5.92 9.22
C SER A 106 -5.80 6.55 9.96
N LEU A 107 -5.89 6.60 11.27
CA LEU A 107 -4.85 7.07 12.16
C LEU A 107 -4.30 5.90 12.96
N ILE A 108 -2.97 5.83 13.04
CA ILE A 108 -2.22 4.98 13.95
C ILE A 108 -1.76 5.85 15.12
N ASP A 109 -2.06 5.42 16.34
CA ASP A 109 -1.68 6.15 17.54
C ASP A 109 -1.49 5.20 18.73
N GLY A 110 -0.61 5.59 19.67
CA GLY A 110 -0.25 4.74 20.80
C GLY A 110 -1.37 4.50 21.82
N ALA A 111 -2.42 5.32 21.82
CA ALA A 111 -3.61 5.12 22.65
C ALA A 111 -4.67 4.24 21.96
N ASN A 112 -4.39 3.76 20.73
CA ASN A 112 -5.27 2.93 19.92
C ASN A 112 -6.71 3.46 19.86
N ARG A 113 -6.86 4.76 19.55
CA ARG A 113 -8.19 5.37 19.42
C ARG A 113 -8.89 4.94 18.15
N MET A 114 -8.19 4.27 17.24
CA MET A 114 -8.70 3.78 15.95
C MET A 114 -9.30 4.89 15.09
N GLY A 115 -8.80 6.12 15.28
CA GLY A 115 -9.33 7.30 14.62
C GLY A 115 -9.21 7.23 13.09
N LEU A 116 -10.05 7.99 12.39
CA LEU A 116 -9.88 8.29 10.98
C LEU A 116 -10.24 9.75 10.71
N PHE A 117 -9.70 10.30 9.63
CA PHE A 117 -9.97 11.66 9.21
C PHE A 117 -10.60 11.70 7.82
N LYS A 118 -11.28 12.82 7.57
CA LYS A 118 -11.76 13.21 6.26
C LYS A 118 -11.45 14.70 6.06
N VAL A 119 -10.78 15.03 4.97
CA VAL A 119 -10.31 16.38 4.64
C VAL A 119 -10.73 16.75 3.22
N ASP A 120 -11.08 18.02 3.00
CA ASP A 120 -11.30 18.53 1.64
C ASP A 120 -9.96 18.55 0.87
N ALA A 121 -9.90 17.85 -0.28
CA ALA A 121 -8.65 17.69 -1.01
C ALA A 121 -8.18 18.98 -1.73
N GLU A 122 -9.05 19.98 -1.86
CA GLU A 122 -8.75 21.27 -2.48
C GLU A 122 -8.28 22.32 -1.45
N SER A 123 -9.00 22.53 -0.36
CA SER A 123 -8.64 23.51 0.66
C SER A 123 -7.68 22.95 1.70
N GLY A 124 -7.71 21.64 1.95
CA GLY A 124 -7.02 21.01 3.07
C GLY A 124 -7.75 21.18 4.41
N ASP A 125 -9.00 21.64 4.39
CA ASP A 125 -9.78 21.81 5.63
C ASP A 125 -10.28 20.45 6.13
N VAL A 126 -10.19 20.25 7.44
CA VAL A 126 -10.75 19.06 8.10
C VAL A 126 -12.27 19.13 8.01
N ILE A 127 -12.86 18.12 7.40
CA ILE A 127 -14.32 17.95 7.32
C ILE A 127 -14.82 17.27 8.59
N ASP A 128 -14.14 16.20 9.00
CA ASP A 128 -14.47 15.45 10.21
C ASP A 128 -13.29 14.57 10.67
N VAL A 129 -13.29 14.26 11.96
CA VAL A 129 -12.44 13.25 12.59
C VAL A 129 -13.36 12.32 13.36
N TYR A 130 -13.26 11.03 13.08
CA TYR A 130 -14.10 10.00 13.68
C TYR A 130 -13.26 9.16 14.62
N VAL A 131 -13.66 9.12 15.89
CA VAL A 131 -13.08 8.26 16.92
C VAL A 131 -14.20 7.33 17.41
N PRO A 132 -14.10 6.00 17.19
CA PRO A 132 -15.12 5.04 17.62
C PRO A 132 -15.59 5.23 19.06
N ALA A 133 -14.66 5.36 20.00
CA ALA A 133 -14.96 5.51 21.43
C ALA A 133 -15.80 6.77 21.77
N GLU A 134 -15.81 7.78 20.90
CA GLU A 134 -16.57 9.02 21.06
C GLU A 134 -17.91 9.01 20.30
N ARG A 135 -18.04 8.14 19.30
CA ARG A 135 -19.13 8.17 18.30
C ARG A 135 -20.06 6.97 18.37
N GLU A 136 -19.56 5.81 18.79
CA GLU A 136 -20.28 4.55 18.78
C GLU A 136 -20.83 4.22 20.17
N ALA A 137 -22.02 3.60 20.22
CA ALA A 137 -22.58 3.11 21.48
C ALA A 137 -21.81 1.89 22.01
N GLU A 138 -21.30 1.06 21.09
CA GLU A 138 -20.54 -0.16 21.37
C GLU A 138 -19.26 -0.15 20.52
N PRO A 139 -18.27 0.70 20.85
CA PRO A 139 -17.02 0.76 20.12
C PRO A 139 -16.23 -0.54 20.30
N PRO A 140 -15.38 -0.94 19.34
CA PRO A 140 -14.47 -2.05 19.54
C PRO A 140 -13.55 -1.79 20.73
N PRO A 141 -13.09 -2.84 21.42
CA PRO A 141 -12.16 -2.67 22.51
C PRO A 141 -10.85 -2.03 22.01
N ALA A 142 -10.38 -1.00 22.72
CA ALA A 142 -9.09 -0.36 22.45
C ALA A 142 -7.89 -1.22 22.93
N THR A 143 -8.13 -2.41 23.48
CA THR A 143 -7.10 -3.30 24.01
C THR A 143 -6.46 -4.14 22.91
N GLY A 144 -5.13 -4.12 22.86
CA GLY A 144 -4.32 -4.89 21.91
C GLY A 144 -3.29 -4.00 21.23
N ALA A 145 -2.06 -4.48 21.07
CA ALA A 145 -1.06 -3.78 20.28
C ALA A 145 -1.54 -3.77 18.81
N THR A 146 -1.78 -2.60 18.24
CA THR A 146 -2.27 -2.48 16.86
C THR A 146 -1.26 -2.99 15.84
N GLY A 147 0.02 -3.05 16.18
CA GLY A 147 1.06 -3.31 15.20
C GLY A 147 0.83 -2.45 13.95
N ILE A 148 0.74 -3.11 12.80
CA ILE A 148 0.56 -2.52 11.46
C ILE A 148 -0.93 -2.41 11.06
N THR A 149 -1.84 -2.94 11.89
CA THR A 149 -3.27 -3.00 11.53
C THR A 149 -3.87 -1.62 11.35
N GLY A 150 -4.69 -1.46 10.31
CA GLY A 150 -5.23 -0.17 9.91
C GLY A 150 -4.29 0.71 9.09
N ALA A 151 -3.05 0.32 8.79
CA ALA A 151 -2.17 1.11 7.91
C ALA A 151 -2.56 1.01 6.42
N TYR A 152 -3.18 -0.11 6.02
CA TYR A 152 -3.47 -0.41 4.63
C TYR A 152 -4.96 -0.32 4.29
N ASN A 153 -5.38 0.85 3.83
CA ASN A 153 -6.77 1.17 3.59
C ASN A 153 -7.15 1.09 2.11
N ILE A 154 -8.43 0.90 1.84
CA ILE A 154 -9.00 0.81 0.50
C ILE A 154 -10.15 1.80 0.37
N LEU A 155 -10.22 2.53 -0.74
CA LEU A 155 -11.37 3.34 -1.11
C LEU A 155 -12.04 2.75 -2.35
N ASP A 156 -13.25 2.24 -2.18
CA ASP A 156 -13.98 1.57 -3.25
C ASP A 156 -14.65 2.55 -4.22
N ARG A 157 -15.14 2.03 -5.35
CA ARG A 157 -15.80 2.83 -6.40
C ARG A 157 -17.09 3.52 -5.94
N SER A 158 -17.69 3.09 -4.84
CA SER A 158 -18.93 3.62 -4.27
C SER A 158 -18.65 4.71 -3.22
N GLY A 159 -17.38 5.06 -2.99
CA GLY A 159 -16.99 6.03 -1.97
C GLY A 159 -16.94 5.45 -0.56
N HIS A 160 -16.87 4.12 -0.41
CA HIS A 160 -16.68 3.49 0.88
C HIS A 160 -15.20 3.40 1.24
N PHE A 161 -14.83 3.94 2.39
CA PHE A 161 -13.50 3.87 2.98
C PHE A 161 -13.42 2.64 3.90
N ILE A 162 -12.67 1.64 3.48
CA ILE A 162 -12.57 0.33 4.11
C ILE A 162 -11.25 0.25 4.86
N VAL A 163 -11.34 -0.05 6.15
CA VAL A 163 -10.20 -0.10 7.08
C VAL A 163 -10.14 -1.49 7.72
N PRO A 164 -9.16 -2.34 7.35
CA PRO A 164 -8.88 -3.57 8.08
C PRO A 164 -8.26 -3.22 9.43
N ARG A 165 -8.81 -3.72 10.54
CA ARG A 165 -8.28 -3.52 11.89
C ARG A 165 -8.43 -4.78 12.71
N LEU A 166 -7.36 -5.22 13.37
CA LEU A 166 -7.36 -6.38 14.25
C LEU A 166 -8.07 -7.55 13.56
N THR A 167 -9.26 -7.96 14.00
CA THR A 167 -10.00 -9.08 13.40
C THR A 167 -11.24 -8.64 12.62
N TRP A 168 -11.36 -7.38 12.20
CA TRP A 168 -12.54 -6.87 11.49
C TRP A 168 -12.22 -5.87 10.37
N PHE A 169 -13.22 -5.66 9.52
CA PHE A 169 -13.26 -4.56 8.55
C PHE A 169 -14.29 -3.55 8.98
N ASP A 170 -13.87 -2.29 9.11
CA ASP A 170 -14.79 -1.16 9.20
C ASP A 170 -14.95 -0.50 7.84
N VAL A 171 -16.20 -0.25 7.48
CA VAL A 171 -16.57 0.43 6.23
C VAL A 171 -17.24 1.74 6.56
N TYR A 172 -16.56 2.83 6.24
CA TYR A 172 -17.03 4.19 6.44
C TYR A 172 -17.50 4.81 5.13
N GLY A 173 -18.33 5.83 5.22
CA GLY A 173 -18.72 6.65 4.07
C GLY A 173 -19.31 7.98 4.50
N ASP A 174 -19.85 8.71 3.54
CA ASP A 174 -20.52 9.98 3.79
C ASP A 174 -21.83 9.79 4.57
N ALA A 175 -22.01 10.50 5.68
CA ALA A 175 -23.25 10.50 6.45
C ALA A 175 -24.46 10.93 5.61
N LYS A 176 -24.24 11.90 4.70
CA LYS A 176 -25.21 12.24 3.65
C LYS A 176 -24.64 11.76 2.33
N LYS A 177 -25.32 10.76 1.73
CA LYS A 177 -24.92 10.15 0.45
C LYS A 177 -24.51 11.21 -0.57
N ASP A 178 -23.33 11.00 -1.17
CA ASP A 178 -22.74 11.83 -2.22
C ASP A 178 -22.55 13.32 -1.83
N LYS A 179 -22.44 13.62 -0.54
CA LYS A 179 -22.08 14.95 -0.02
C LYS A 179 -20.68 14.93 0.59
N SER A 180 -19.74 15.44 -0.20
CA SER A 180 -18.32 15.60 0.13
C SER A 180 -18.11 16.22 1.52
N GLY A 181 -18.80 17.32 1.84
CA GLY A 181 -18.69 18.01 3.13
C GLY A 181 -19.49 17.41 4.28
N SER A 182 -20.15 16.25 4.11
CA SER A 182 -20.86 15.61 5.21
C SER A 182 -19.91 14.88 6.16
N PRO A 183 -20.25 14.74 7.46
CA PRO A 183 -19.48 13.96 8.42
C PRO A 183 -19.27 12.50 8.00
N ILE A 184 -18.36 11.83 8.69
CA ILE A 184 -18.08 10.41 8.54
C ILE A 184 -19.20 9.61 9.22
N GLU A 185 -19.62 8.51 8.58
CA GLU A 185 -20.54 7.54 9.17
C GLU A 185 -20.01 6.12 8.98
N LEU A 186 -20.03 5.32 10.05
CA LEU A 186 -19.82 3.88 9.97
C LEU A 186 -21.02 3.23 9.25
N LYS A 187 -20.76 2.65 8.08
CA LYS A 187 -21.79 1.97 7.26
C LYS A 187 -21.92 0.51 7.61
N LYS A 188 -20.79 -0.13 7.94
CA LYS A 188 -20.75 -1.55 8.31
C LYS A 188 -19.48 -1.87 9.09
N ARG A 189 -19.61 -2.72 10.09
CA ARG A 189 -18.50 -3.49 10.67
C ARG A 189 -18.70 -4.95 10.33
N PHE A 190 -17.65 -5.62 9.85
CA PHE A 190 -17.65 -7.06 9.63
C PHE A 190 -16.49 -7.69 10.39
N VAL A 191 -16.82 -8.44 11.44
CA VAL A 191 -15.85 -9.17 12.26
C VAL A 191 -15.60 -10.53 11.63
N LEU A 192 -14.32 -10.89 11.46
CA LEU A 192 -13.93 -12.23 11.04
C LEU A 192 -14.33 -13.24 12.11
N PRO A 193 -14.94 -14.37 11.73
CA PRO A 193 -15.15 -15.48 12.66
C PRO A 193 -13.82 -16.00 13.25
N ASP A 194 -13.80 -16.33 14.54
CA ASP A 194 -12.57 -16.80 15.20
C ASP A 194 -12.02 -18.10 14.58
N ASP A 195 -12.89 -18.94 14.00
CA ASP A 195 -12.52 -20.19 13.34
C ASP A 195 -11.81 -20.01 11.99
N VAL A 196 -11.79 -18.79 11.43
CA VAL A 196 -10.98 -18.48 10.24
C VAL A 196 -9.58 -17.98 10.57
N LEU A 197 -9.33 -17.59 11.82
CA LEU A 197 -8.05 -17.02 12.26
C LEU A 197 -7.04 -18.12 12.59
N CYS A 198 -5.76 -17.78 12.51
CA CYS A 198 -4.66 -18.69 12.76
C CYS A 198 -4.09 -18.52 14.17
N GLY A 199 -4.84 -19.01 15.15
CA GLY A 199 -4.56 -18.76 16.56
C GLY A 199 -5.33 -17.52 17.07
N SER A 200 -5.32 -17.34 18.40
CA SER A 200 -6.11 -16.30 19.07
C SER A 200 -5.52 -14.88 18.98
N ASP A 201 -4.24 -14.79 18.63
CA ASP A 201 -3.48 -13.54 18.48
C ASP A 201 -3.42 -13.05 17.02
N ASP A 202 -3.90 -13.86 16.07
CA ASP A 202 -3.90 -13.53 14.65
C ASP A 202 -4.76 -12.31 14.35
N LYS A 203 -4.25 -11.46 13.47
CA LYS A 203 -4.86 -10.17 13.13
C LYS A 203 -4.62 -9.80 11.69
N LEU A 204 -5.57 -9.08 11.10
CA LEU A 204 -5.47 -8.46 9.79
C LEU A 204 -4.25 -7.54 9.72
N VAL A 205 -3.43 -7.77 8.70
CA VAL A 205 -2.29 -6.93 8.36
C VAL A 205 -2.61 -6.19 7.07
N GLY A 206 -2.61 -6.89 5.93
CA GLY A 206 -2.75 -6.30 4.60
C GLY A 206 -4.13 -6.48 3.97
N ALA A 207 -4.55 -5.52 3.15
CA ALA A 207 -5.74 -5.64 2.32
C ALA A 207 -5.61 -4.87 0.99
N VAL A 208 -6.16 -5.45 -0.07
CA VAL A 208 -6.28 -4.82 -1.40
C VAL A 208 -7.62 -5.18 -2.05
N MET A 209 -8.01 -4.43 -3.07
CA MET A 209 -9.21 -4.71 -3.86
C MET A 209 -8.86 -5.61 -5.05
N THR A 210 -9.56 -6.73 -5.23
CA THR A 210 -9.51 -7.52 -6.47
C THR A 210 -10.24 -6.79 -7.60
N TYR A 211 -10.07 -7.23 -8.85
CA TYR A 211 -10.63 -6.53 -10.01
C TYR A 211 -12.13 -6.77 -10.22
N ASP A 212 -12.67 -7.83 -9.63
CA ASP A 212 -14.08 -8.21 -9.60
C ASP A 212 -14.82 -7.65 -8.37
N GLY A 213 -14.11 -7.01 -7.43
CA GLY A 213 -14.71 -6.24 -6.32
C GLY A 213 -14.83 -6.97 -4.99
N TYR A 214 -13.91 -7.90 -4.74
CA TYR A 214 -13.68 -8.48 -3.42
C TYR A 214 -12.54 -7.72 -2.73
N ILE A 215 -12.64 -7.62 -1.40
CA ILE A 215 -11.51 -7.26 -0.55
C ILE A 215 -10.71 -8.53 -0.36
N ALA A 216 -9.50 -8.58 -0.92
CA ALA A 216 -8.52 -9.61 -0.58
C ALA A 216 -7.73 -9.14 0.64
N PHE A 217 -7.44 -10.04 1.58
CA PHE A 217 -6.71 -9.71 2.80
C PHE A 217 -5.72 -10.80 3.19
N ALA A 218 -4.76 -10.43 4.03
CA ALA A 218 -3.90 -11.36 4.74
C ALA A 218 -3.84 -11.02 6.23
N THR A 219 -3.79 -12.05 7.06
CA THR A 219 -3.54 -11.94 8.50
C THR A 219 -2.05 -12.15 8.81
N GLU A 220 -1.64 -11.72 10.00
CA GLU A 220 -0.27 -11.81 10.50
C GLU A 220 0.22 -13.25 10.50
N ASN A 221 -0.61 -14.22 10.91
CA ASN A 221 -0.26 -15.63 10.94
C ASN A 221 -0.63 -16.35 9.62
N GLY A 222 -0.76 -15.61 8.52
CA GLY A 222 -0.75 -16.15 7.17
C GLY A 222 -2.08 -16.77 6.71
N VAL A 223 -3.23 -16.33 7.22
CA VAL A 223 -4.53 -16.58 6.55
C VAL A 223 -4.68 -15.58 5.42
N VAL A 224 -5.02 -16.07 4.23
CA VAL A 224 -5.37 -15.26 3.07
C VAL A 224 -6.84 -15.46 2.78
N GLY A 225 -7.60 -14.38 2.62
CA GLY A 225 -9.04 -14.47 2.39
C GLY A 225 -9.58 -13.43 1.42
N THR A 226 -10.84 -13.65 1.02
CA THR A 226 -11.60 -12.72 0.19
C THR A 226 -13.02 -12.54 0.75
N ILE A 227 -13.54 -11.32 0.63
CA ILE A 227 -14.93 -11.00 0.98
C ILE A 227 -15.49 -9.92 0.05
N PRO A 228 -16.75 -10.00 -0.40
CA PRO A 228 -17.33 -8.97 -1.27
C PRO A 228 -17.30 -7.57 -0.63
N ARG A 229 -16.91 -6.56 -1.41
CA ARG A 229 -16.96 -5.15 -0.94
C ARG A 229 -18.39 -4.62 -0.75
N LYS A 230 -19.37 -5.23 -1.44
CA LYS A 230 -20.77 -4.80 -1.40
C LYS A 230 -21.33 -5.08 0.00
N LEU A 231 -21.81 -4.04 0.68
CA LEU A 231 -22.25 -4.13 2.08
C LEU A 231 -23.28 -5.23 2.34
N SER A 232 -24.22 -5.46 1.42
CA SER A 232 -25.24 -6.52 1.55
C SER A 232 -24.68 -7.94 1.42
N GLN A 233 -23.51 -8.10 0.79
CA GLN A 233 -22.85 -9.38 0.53
C GLN A 233 -21.64 -9.62 1.45
N MET A 234 -21.15 -8.59 2.14
CA MET A 234 -20.08 -8.69 3.14
C MET A 234 -20.59 -9.43 4.38
N ASN A 235 -20.63 -10.75 4.34
CA ASN A 235 -21.11 -11.62 5.40
C ASN A 235 -20.34 -12.95 5.36
N GLN A 236 -20.46 -13.75 6.44
CA GLN A 236 -19.72 -15.00 6.60
C GLN A 236 -19.98 -16.01 5.48
N ALA A 237 -21.16 -16.02 4.86
CA ALA A 237 -21.48 -16.96 3.79
C ALA A 237 -20.73 -16.67 2.47
N ASN A 238 -20.14 -15.48 2.32
CA ASN A 238 -19.31 -15.11 1.18
C ASN A 238 -17.84 -14.86 1.58
N LEU A 239 -17.43 -15.31 2.77
CA LEU A 239 -16.05 -15.25 3.22
C LEU A 239 -15.34 -16.54 2.80
N GLU A 240 -14.28 -16.40 2.02
CA GLU A 240 -13.42 -17.51 1.62
C GLU A 240 -12.03 -17.30 2.21
N THR A 241 -11.40 -18.38 2.70
CA THR A 241 -10.06 -18.31 3.31
C THR A 241 -9.20 -19.53 2.96
N VAL A 242 -7.89 -19.31 2.96
CA VAL A 242 -6.87 -20.36 2.88
C VAL A 242 -5.72 -20.02 3.82
N SER A 243 -5.28 -20.98 4.64
CA SER A 243 -4.11 -20.80 5.48
C SER A 243 -2.82 -21.15 4.73
N LEU A 244 -1.83 -20.25 4.76
CA LEU A 244 -0.48 -20.48 4.26
C LEU A 244 0.30 -21.46 5.16
N ASN A 245 -0.06 -21.55 6.44
CA ASN A 245 0.51 -22.45 7.43
C ASN A 245 -0.18 -23.83 7.47
N GLY A 246 -1.28 -24.02 6.72
CA GLY A 246 -1.92 -25.32 6.59
C GLY A 246 -2.42 -25.86 7.93
N SER A 247 -2.14 -27.13 8.24
CA SER A 247 -2.59 -27.76 9.50
C SER A 247 -1.96 -27.15 10.76
N ALA A 248 -0.77 -26.54 10.66
CA ALA A 248 -0.11 -25.88 11.78
C ALA A 248 -0.98 -24.75 12.37
N CYS A 249 -1.85 -24.18 11.53
CA CYS A 249 -2.82 -23.15 11.92
C CYS A 249 -3.90 -23.65 12.88
N ALA A 250 -4.22 -24.94 12.81
CA ALA A 250 -5.21 -25.59 13.65
C ALA A 250 -4.58 -26.27 14.88
N ASP A 251 -3.26 -26.21 15.02
CA ASP A 251 -2.51 -26.82 16.11
C ASP A 251 -2.08 -25.73 17.09
N ALA A 252 -2.80 -25.62 18.23
CA ALA A 252 -2.51 -24.63 19.26
C ALA A 252 -1.18 -24.88 19.99
N ASP A 253 -0.57 -26.05 19.82
CA ASP A 253 0.75 -26.37 20.38
C ASP A 253 1.89 -25.95 19.43
N ASN A 254 1.59 -25.51 18.20
CA ASN A 254 2.60 -25.06 17.24
C ASN A 254 3.11 -23.66 17.62
N PRO A 255 4.41 -23.49 17.93
CA PRO A 255 4.97 -22.19 18.29
C PRO A 255 4.85 -21.16 17.16
N ASP A 256 4.63 -19.88 17.51
CA ASP A 256 4.53 -18.78 16.54
C ASP A 256 5.78 -18.65 15.64
N ALA A 257 6.96 -18.96 16.19
CA ALA A 257 8.22 -18.95 15.45
C ALA A 257 8.23 -19.94 14.26
N ASP A 258 7.44 -21.01 14.35
CA ASP A 258 7.33 -22.01 13.30
C ASP A 258 6.35 -21.57 12.20
N LEU A 259 5.45 -20.62 12.48
CA LEU A 259 4.55 -20.04 11.49
C LEU A 259 5.29 -19.15 10.49
N GLN A 260 4.76 -19.11 9.27
CA GLN A 260 5.06 -18.05 8.31
C GLN A 260 4.19 -16.85 8.64
N THR A 261 4.82 -15.72 8.96
CA THR A 261 4.12 -14.50 9.35
C THR A 261 4.15 -13.45 8.26
N VAL A 262 3.16 -12.57 8.22
CA VAL A 262 3.02 -11.46 7.26
C VAL A 262 3.18 -10.15 8.02
N SER A 263 4.14 -9.33 7.61
CA SER A 263 4.50 -8.08 8.28
C SER A 263 4.26 -6.83 7.43
N ASN A 264 3.66 -6.95 6.25
CA ASN A 264 3.40 -5.82 5.35
C ASN A 264 2.13 -6.08 4.53
N ASN A 265 1.77 -5.14 3.66
CA ASN A 265 0.58 -5.29 2.81
C ASN A 265 0.76 -6.43 1.77
N ILE A 266 -0.30 -6.67 1.00
CA ILE A 266 -0.34 -7.60 -0.11
C ILE A 266 -0.56 -6.86 -1.44
N ALA A 267 -0.49 -7.58 -2.56
CA ALA A 267 -0.87 -7.05 -3.87
C ALA A 267 -1.83 -7.99 -4.61
N ALA A 268 -2.56 -7.46 -5.58
CA ALA A 268 -3.45 -8.23 -6.43
C ALA A 268 -3.41 -7.78 -7.90
N ASP A 269 -3.59 -8.73 -8.81
CA ASP A 269 -3.67 -8.49 -10.24
C ASP A 269 -5.05 -8.77 -10.84
N GLU A 270 -5.21 -8.37 -12.09
CA GLU A 270 -6.45 -8.47 -12.88
C GLU A 270 -6.85 -9.89 -13.26
N ASN A 271 -6.00 -10.89 -12.99
CA ASN A 271 -6.25 -12.29 -13.30
C ASN A 271 -6.54 -13.11 -12.04
N GLY A 272 -6.91 -12.44 -10.93
CA GLY A 272 -7.23 -13.08 -9.66
C GLY A 272 -6.01 -13.49 -8.84
N GLY A 273 -4.78 -13.10 -9.23
CA GLY A 273 -3.60 -13.37 -8.40
C GLY A 273 -3.57 -12.46 -7.18
N ILE A 274 -3.44 -13.05 -5.99
CA ILE A 274 -3.17 -12.39 -4.70
C ILE A 274 -1.74 -12.77 -4.29
N TYR A 275 -0.92 -11.78 -4.00
CA TYR A 275 0.52 -11.93 -3.77
C TYR A 275 0.86 -11.52 -2.34
N VAL A 276 1.40 -12.48 -1.59
CA VAL A 276 1.69 -12.34 -0.15
C VAL A 276 3.14 -12.71 0.09
N VAL A 277 3.89 -11.80 0.69
CA VAL A 277 5.23 -12.10 1.20
C VAL A 277 5.12 -12.43 2.68
N THR A 278 5.73 -13.54 3.08
CA THR A 278 5.82 -13.96 4.48
C THR A 278 7.25 -13.82 4.97
N SER A 279 7.49 -14.03 6.26
CA SER A 279 8.81 -14.13 6.87
C SER A 279 9.70 -15.21 6.24
N LYS A 280 9.16 -16.12 5.42
CA LYS A 280 9.92 -17.23 4.82
C LYS A 280 9.79 -17.32 3.30
N ARG A 281 8.68 -16.87 2.71
CA ARG A 281 8.33 -17.19 1.31
C ARG A 281 7.56 -16.07 0.61
N MET A 282 7.78 -15.95 -0.70
CA MET A 282 6.87 -15.25 -1.60
C MET A 282 5.79 -16.23 -2.08
N VAL A 283 4.51 -15.90 -1.89
CA VAL A 283 3.37 -16.77 -2.20
C VAL A 283 2.39 -16.09 -3.15
N ARG A 284 1.83 -16.87 -4.08
CA ARG A 284 0.64 -16.50 -4.84
C ARG A 284 -0.53 -17.40 -4.47
N VAL A 285 -1.64 -16.78 -4.11
CA VAL A 285 -2.98 -17.38 -4.03
C VAL A 285 -3.77 -16.92 -5.26
N ASN A 286 -4.58 -17.79 -5.84
CA ASN A 286 -5.55 -17.43 -6.87
C ASN A 286 -6.93 -17.30 -6.23
N HIS A 287 -7.60 -16.21 -6.55
CA HIS A 287 -9.04 -15.99 -6.39
C HIS A 287 -9.72 -16.27 -7.73
N ASP A 288 -10.67 -17.19 -7.75
CA ASP A 288 -11.52 -17.42 -8.91
C ASP A 288 -12.70 -16.42 -8.91
N PRO A 289 -12.79 -15.50 -9.88
CA PRO A 289 -13.86 -14.50 -9.90
C PRO A 289 -15.25 -15.08 -10.21
N GLU A 290 -15.33 -16.31 -10.73
CA GLU A 290 -16.60 -16.98 -11.03
C GLU A 290 -17.15 -17.74 -9.82
N THR A 291 -16.29 -18.46 -9.09
CA THR A 291 -16.70 -19.28 -7.94
C THR A 291 -16.47 -18.61 -6.59
N GLY A 292 -15.51 -17.68 -6.51
CA GLY A 292 -15.01 -17.11 -5.26
C GLY A 292 -13.87 -17.92 -4.61
N ASP A 293 -13.57 -19.11 -5.13
CA ASP A 293 -12.65 -20.05 -4.49
C ASP A 293 -11.21 -19.52 -4.40
N LEU A 294 -10.53 -19.86 -3.29
CA LEU A 294 -9.12 -19.57 -3.08
C LEU A 294 -8.25 -20.83 -3.18
N ASN A 295 -7.14 -20.75 -3.91
CA ASN A 295 -6.16 -21.82 -3.96
C ASN A 295 -4.71 -21.31 -4.03
N ARG A 296 -3.80 -22.01 -3.36
CA ARG A 296 -2.36 -21.71 -3.43
C ARG A 296 -1.82 -22.10 -4.80
N ALA A 297 -1.38 -21.11 -5.58
CA ALA A 297 -0.94 -21.29 -6.96
C ALA A 297 0.56 -21.64 -7.06
N TRP A 298 1.39 -20.89 -6.34
CA TRP A 298 2.82 -21.16 -6.22
C TRP A 298 3.39 -20.52 -4.97
N SER A 299 4.55 -21.02 -4.55
CA SER A 299 5.33 -20.44 -3.46
C SER A 299 6.82 -20.60 -3.75
N SER A 300 7.61 -19.58 -3.44
CA SER A 300 9.06 -19.54 -3.65
C SER A 300 9.76 -19.13 -2.36
N PRO A 301 10.86 -19.80 -1.95
CA PRO A 301 11.72 -19.25 -0.92
C PRO A 301 12.42 -17.99 -1.44
N TYR A 302 12.92 -17.20 -0.51
CA TYR A 302 13.85 -16.09 -0.74
C TYR A 302 14.78 -16.01 0.48
N ASN A 303 15.81 -15.17 0.43
CA ASN A 303 16.69 -15.00 1.57
C ASN A 303 16.05 -14.06 2.61
N ALA A 304 15.35 -14.63 3.59
CA ALA A 304 14.66 -13.86 4.62
C ALA A 304 15.60 -13.21 5.66
N GLY A 305 16.92 -13.44 5.56
CA GLY A 305 17.85 -13.09 6.63
C GLY A 305 17.59 -13.90 7.90
N SER A 306 18.31 -13.56 8.97
CA SER A 306 18.17 -14.23 10.27
C SER A 306 17.87 -13.28 11.43
N GLU A 307 17.74 -11.97 11.18
CA GLU A 307 17.61 -10.96 12.22
C GLU A 307 16.50 -9.93 11.92
N VAL A 308 15.80 -9.54 12.97
CA VAL A 308 14.86 -8.41 12.98
C VAL A 308 15.65 -7.16 13.42
N SER A 309 15.80 -6.17 12.54
CA SER A 309 16.35 -4.86 12.94
C SER A 309 15.27 -4.01 13.62
N GLU A 310 15.69 -3.04 14.42
CA GLU A 310 14.92 -2.05 15.20
C GLU A 310 13.98 -1.18 14.36
N ILE A 311 14.16 -1.21 13.04
CA ILE A 311 13.33 -0.52 12.05
C ILE A 311 12.32 -1.49 11.43
N ARG A 312 12.63 -2.79 11.41
CA ARG A 312 11.82 -3.80 10.74
C ARG A 312 10.50 -4.03 11.43
N LEU A 313 9.44 -4.05 10.63
CA LEU A 313 8.10 -4.37 11.15
C LEU A 313 7.91 -5.87 11.39
N GLY A 314 8.81 -6.71 10.87
CA GLY A 314 8.88 -8.15 11.13
C GLY A 314 10.05 -8.79 10.36
N GLU A 315 10.27 -10.09 10.55
CA GLU A 315 11.29 -10.86 9.84
C GLU A 315 11.02 -10.92 8.32
N GLY A 316 12.09 -11.02 7.53
CA GLY A 316 12.01 -11.21 6.08
C GLY A 316 12.11 -9.91 5.28
N SER A 317 11.18 -9.72 4.34
CA SER A 317 11.29 -8.79 3.22
C SER A 317 11.30 -7.29 3.57
N GLY A 318 10.69 -6.88 4.70
CA GLY A 318 10.49 -5.46 5.03
C GLY A 318 9.63 -4.66 4.03
N SER A 319 9.08 -5.29 2.98
CA SER A 319 8.38 -4.59 1.89
C SER A 319 7.02 -5.22 1.54
N THR A 320 6.09 -4.42 1.02
CA THR A 320 4.90 -4.93 0.32
C THR A 320 5.32 -5.50 -1.04
N PRO A 321 4.86 -6.70 -1.44
CA PRO A 321 5.12 -7.25 -2.75
C PRO A 321 4.54 -6.33 -3.83
N THR A 322 5.38 -5.91 -4.77
CA THR A 322 5.00 -4.95 -5.80
C THR A 322 4.95 -5.60 -7.18
N LEU A 323 3.89 -5.36 -7.94
CA LEU A 323 3.73 -5.97 -9.26
C LEU A 323 4.41 -5.14 -10.35
N MET A 324 5.26 -5.79 -11.14
CA MET A 324 6.09 -5.17 -12.17
C MET A 324 5.83 -5.76 -13.55
N GLY A 325 5.89 -4.90 -14.57
CA GLY A 325 5.49 -5.23 -15.94
C GLY A 325 3.97 -5.21 -16.12
N THR A 326 3.43 -4.18 -16.77
CA THR A 326 1.98 -3.97 -16.93
C THR A 326 1.50 -4.25 -18.35
N GLY A 327 2.39 -4.16 -19.35
CA GLY A 327 2.07 -4.46 -20.75
C GLY A 327 1.85 -5.95 -21.04
N ARG A 328 0.97 -6.27 -22.01
CA ARG A 328 0.62 -7.67 -22.36
C ARG A 328 1.80 -8.55 -22.80
N LYS A 329 2.83 -7.94 -23.41
CA LYS A 329 4.04 -8.62 -23.90
C LYS A 329 5.25 -8.46 -22.98
N GLN A 330 5.06 -7.79 -21.85
CA GLN A 330 6.11 -7.61 -20.86
C GLN A 330 6.18 -8.87 -20.00
N ASP A 331 7.40 -9.32 -19.71
CA ASP A 331 7.76 -10.06 -18.49
C ASP A 331 7.02 -9.47 -17.28
N LYS A 332 6.56 -10.36 -16.41
CA LYS A 332 5.71 -10.03 -15.26
C LYS A 332 6.41 -10.50 -14.00
N PHE A 333 6.63 -9.59 -13.07
CA PHE A 333 7.30 -9.91 -11.81
C PHE A 333 6.47 -9.51 -10.60
N VAL A 334 6.73 -10.20 -9.50
CA VAL A 334 6.51 -9.70 -8.15
C VAL A 334 7.87 -9.28 -7.62
N VAL A 335 7.94 -8.08 -7.06
CA VAL A 335 9.17 -7.44 -6.60
C VAL A 335 9.10 -7.30 -5.09
N ILE A 336 10.17 -7.68 -4.39
CA ILE A 336 10.35 -7.47 -2.96
C ILE A 336 11.80 -7.05 -2.69
N THR A 337 12.06 -6.49 -1.52
CA THR A 337 13.39 -6.54 -0.90
C THR A 337 13.53 -7.79 -0.03
N ASP A 338 14.75 -8.22 0.22
CA ASP A 338 15.01 -9.39 1.06
C ASP A 338 15.57 -9.03 2.45
N GLY A 339 15.84 -10.05 3.25
CA GLY A 339 16.20 -9.88 4.65
C GLY A 339 17.69 -9.85 4.97
N GLN A 340 18.58 -9.98 3.97
CA GLN A 340 20.03 -10.04 4.16
C GLN A 340 20.61 -8.76 4.78
N ASP A 341 21.78 -8.86 5.42
CA ASP A 341 22.53 -7.70 5.95
C ASP A 341 22.72 -6.64 4.86
N LEU A 342 23.29 -7.04 3.73
CA LEU A 342 23.22 -6.28 2.48
C LEU A 342 21.96 -6.71 1.74
N MET A 343 20.84 -6.04 2.03
CA MET A 343 19.56 -6.25 1.36
C MET A 343 19.69 -6.34 -0.17
N HIS A 344 19.00 -7.30 -0.76
CA HIS A 344 18.83 -7.46 -2.20
C HIS A 344 17.43 -7.05 -2.66
N LEU A 345 17.33 -6.70 -3.94
CA LEU A 345 16.10 -6.59 -4.70
C LEU A 345 15.83 -7.92 -5.39
N ASP A 346 14.69 -8.53 -5.09
CA ASP A 346 14.30 -9.81 -5.64
C ASP A 346 13.11 -9.66 -6.61
N LEU A 347 13.27 -10.25 -7.79
CA LEU A 347 12.21 -10.35 -8.80
C LEU A 347 11.80 -11.82 -8.96
N PHE A 348 10.53 -12.12 -8.73
CA PHE A 348 9.94 -13.43 -8.97
C PHE A 348 9.06 -13.40 -10.21
N TRP A 349 9.18 -14.38 -11.11
CA TRP A 349 8.22 -14.55 -12.20
C TRP A 349 6.80 -14.67 -11.63
N ARG A 350 5.96 -13.67 -11.92
CA ARG A 350 4.58 -13.54 -11.41
C ARG A 350 3.66 -14.63 -11.97
N ASN A 351 3.81 -14.88 -13.26
CA ASN A 351 3.06 -15.87 -14.02
C ASN A 351 3.83 -17.19 -14.11
N GLY A 352 3.56 -18.00 -15.14
CA GLY A 352 4.41 -19.14 -15.46
C GLY A 352 5.85 -18.70 -15.72
N VAL A 353 6.82 -19.44 -15.16
CA VAL A 353 8.25 -19.23 -15.44
C VAL A 353 8.50 -19.55 -16.92
N PRO A 354 9.17 -18.67 -17.70
CA PRO A 354 9.50 -18.95 -19.09
C PRO A 354 10.19 -20.31 -19.26
N LYS A 355 9.86 -21.05 -20.32
CA LYS A 355 10.39 -22.42 -20.51
C LYS A 355 11.90 -22.43 -20.75
N ASP A 356 12.40 -21.38 -21.37
CA ASP A 356 13.80 -21.12 -21.70
C ASP A 356 14.52 -20.28 -20.62
N TRP A 357 13.93 -20.16 -19.43
CA TRP A 357 14.61 -19.61 -18.26
C TRP A 357 15.24 -20.75 -17.45
N ASP A 358 16.56 -20.75 -17.37
CA ASP A 358 17.33 -21.78 -16.66
C ASP A 358 17.39 -21.51 -15.13
N GLY A 359 17.07 -20.28 -14.71
CA GLY A 359 17.26 -19.82 -13.33
C GLY A 359 18.58 -19.07 -13.17
N LEU A 360 18.80 -18.49 -11.98
CA LEU A 360 20.06 -17.81 -11.63
C LEU A 360 21.22 -18.78 -11.36
N GLY A 361 20.95 -20.09 -11.30
CA GLY A 361 21.91 -21.12 -10.89
C GLY A 361 22.07 -21.22 -9.37
N GLY A 362 22.94 -22.13 -8.90
CA GLY A 362 23.13 -22.37 -7.46
C GLY A 362 21.86 -22.90 -6.78
N ASP A 363 21.62 -22.45 -5.55
CA ASP A 363 20.46 -22.85 -4.73
C ASP A 363 19.23 -21.95 -4.94
N HIS A 364 19.29 -20.98 -5.87
CA HIS A 364 18.18 -20.08 -6.14
C HIS A 364 16.98 -20.84 -6.72
N PRO A 365 15.75 -20.54 -6.27
CA PRO A 365 14.57 -21.14 -6.87
C PRO A 365 14.42 -20.66 -8.31
N ARG A 366 14.08 -21.57 -9.23
CA ARG A 366 13.91 -21.26 -10.67
C ARG A 366 12.94 -20.11 -10.97
N ARG A 367 12.01 -19.80 -10.05
CA ARG A 367 11.06 -18.69 -10.17
C ARG A 367 11.71 -17.32 -9.95
N MET A 368 12.83 -17.26 -9.26
CA MET A 368 13.59 -16.03 -9.09
C MET A 368 14.27 -15.68 -10.43
N ALA A 369 13.95 -14.48 -10.91
CA ALA A 369 14.46 -13.91 -12.14
C ALA A 369 15.68 -13.03 -11.89
N CYS A 370 15.78 -12.46 -10.69
CA CYS A 370 16.88 -11.59 -10.28
C CYS A 370 16.90 -11.51 -8.74
N GLU A 371 18.11 -11.46 -8.20
CA GLU A 371 18.48 -11.10 -6.84
C GLU A 371 19.67 -10.15 -7.00
N TYR A 372 19.52 -8.89 -6.59
CA TYR A 372 20.51 -7.84 -6.88
C TYR A 372 20.80 -6.98 -5.64
N PRO A 373 22.06 -6.83 -5.21
CA PRO A 373 22.39 -6.11 -3.98
C PRO A 373 22.06 -4.62 -4.11
N VAL A 374 21.38 -4.06 -3.10
CA VAL A 374 20.99 -2.65 -3.05
C VAL A 374 22.02 -1.88 -2.23
N THR A 375 22.95 -1.24 -2.92
CA THR A 375 24.11 -0.59 -2.28
C THR A 375 23.92 0.91 -2.05
N PHE A 376 22.83 1.48 -2.57
CA PHE A 376 22.59 2.91 -2.63
C PHE A 376 23.70 3.71 -3.33
N GLY A 377 24.48 3.01 -4.16
CA GLY A 377 25.62 3.55 -4.90
C GLY A 377 26.97 3.42 -4.19
N ASP A 378 27.06 2.82 -3.00
CA ASP A 378 28.35 2.53 -2.35
C ASP A 378 28.86 1.12 -2.73
N PRO A 379 29.91 0.99 -3.57
CA PRO A 379 30.41 -0.31 -3.97
C PRO A 379 31.00 -1.16 -2.83
N ASN A 380 31.22 -0.56 -1.65
CA ASN A 380 31.75 -1.24 -0.48
C ASN A 380 30.70 -1.55 0.59
N ALA A 381 29.42 -1.25 0.35
CA ALA A 381 28.34 -1.49 1.28
C ALA A 381 28.36 -2.95 1.78
N LYS A 382 28.22 -3.11 3.10
CA LYS A 382 28.11 -4.42 3.77
C LYS A 382 26.75 -4.62 4.44
N VAL A 383 26.10 -3.51 4.76
CA VAL A 383 24.77 -3.50 5.34
C VAL A 383 23.95 -2.44 4.61
N SER A 384 22.69 -2.76 4.32
CA SER A 384 21.71 -1.85 3.76
C SER A 384 20.33 -2.35 4.13
N LEU A 385 19.40 -1.45 4.42
CA LEU A 385 18.06 -1.85 4.87
C LEU A 385 17.01 -0.91 4.30
N SER A 386 15.85 -1.46 3.94
CA SER A 386 14.66 -0.71 3.57
C SER A 386 13.44 -1.40 4.14
N GLU A 387 12.63 -0.63 4.86
CA GLU A 387 11.28 -1.03 5.32
C GLU A 387 10.20 -0.34 4.49
N GLN A 388 10.58 0.21 3.33
CA GLN A 388 9.66 0.86 2.42
C GLN A 388 9.36 -0.08 1.26
N SER A 389 8.10 -0.07 0.83
CA SER A 389 7.72 -0.82 -0.35
C SER A 389 8.43 -0.29 -1.60
N VAL A 390 8.87 -1.21 -2.46
CA VAL A 390 9.63 -0.89 -3.67
C VAL A 390 8.74 -0.14 -4.66
N ALA A 391 9.07 1.12 -4.98
CA ALA A 391 8.32 1.85 -6.00
C ALA A 391 8.71 1.35 -7.40
N VAL A 392 7.72 1.02 -8.24
CA VAL A 392 7.93 0.38 -9.55
C VAL A 392 7.34 1.21 -10.68
N ARG A 393 8.08 1.31 -11.77
CA ARG A 393 7.62 1.94 -13.01
C ARG A 393 8.18 1.20 -14.23
N GLY A 394 7.31 0.49 -14.95
CA GLY A 394 7.73 -0.32 -16.09
C GLY A 394 8.64 -1.45 -15.62
N TYR A 395 9.91 -1.40 -16.04
CA TYR A 395 10.96 -2.31 -15.58
C TYR A 395 11.98 -1.67 -14.66
N SER A 396 11.61 -0.58 -14.00
CA SER A 396 12.48 0.14 -13.10
C SER A 396 11.92 0.13 -11.70
N THR A 397 12.81 -0.03 -10.73
CA THR A 397 12.51 0.03 -9.30
C THR A 397 13.16 1.26 -8.67
N LEU A 398 12.66 1.69 -7.52
CA LEU A 398 13.29 2.69 -6.68
C LEU A 398 13.26 2.21 -5.24
N ASN A 399 14.45 2.09 -4.67
CA ASN A 399 14.67 1.74 -3.27
C ASN A 399 15.22 2.95 -2.54
N VAL A 400 14.89 3.07 -1.25
CA VAL A 400 15.38 4.12 -0.35
C VAL A 400 15.96 3.50 0.91
N ASN A 401 17.03 4.06 1.43
CA ASN A 401 17.69 3.53 2.61
C ASN A 401 16.93 3.94 3.88
N ASN A 402 16.80 3.01 4.82
CA ASN A 402 16.30 3.27 6.16
C ASN A 402 17.30 2.94 7.26
N LEU A 403 18.47 2.40 6.96
CA LEU A 403 19.49 2.09 7.95
C LEU A 403 19.94 3.34 8.74
N LEU A 404 19.53 3.43 10.01
CA LEU A 404 19.86 4.52 10.93
C LEU A 404 21.25 4.30 11.54
N ASP A 405 21.99 5.38 11.73
CA ASP A 405 23.23 5.40 12.53
C ASP A 405 22.87 5.82 13.97
N TYR A 406 22.26 4.89 14.72
CA TYR A 406 21.76 5.16 16.07
C TYR A 406 21.84 3.91 16.95
N ASP A 407 22.38 4.08 18.16
CA ASP A 407 22.39 3.04 19.18
C ASP A 407 21.04 2.99 19.91
N PHE A 408 20.27 1.93 19.66
CA PHE A 408 18.98 1.76 20.29
C PHE A 408 19.07 1.22 21.72
N PRO A 409 18.19 1.65 22.63
CA PRO A 409 18.13 1.09 23.97
C PRO A 409 17.55 -0.34 23.96
N ASP A 410 18.19 -1.24 24.70
CA ASP A 410 17.73 -2.61 24.89
C ASP A 410 16.39 -2.69 25.66
N GLY A 411 15.62 -3.74 25.38
CA GLY A 411 14.45 -4.12 26.20
C GLY A 411 13.19 -3.27 25.97
N LEU A 412 13.17 -2.37 24.98
CA LEU A 412 11.94 -1.71 24.57
C LEU A 412 11.02 -2.68 23.81
N PRO A 413 9.69 -2.60 24.01
CA PRO A 413 8.74 -3.30 23.14
C PRO A 413 8.91 -2.88 21.67
N ALA A 414 8.80 -3.83 20.73
CA ALA A 414 9.04 -3.59 19.31
C ALA A 414 8.26 -2.39 18.73
N VAL A 415 6.99 -2.22 19.11
CA VAL A 415 6.18 -1.06 18.67
C VAL A 415 6.80 0.28 19.06
N LEU A 416 7.38 0.36 20.26
CA LEU A 416 8.00 1.57 20.77
C LEU A 416 9.39 1.79 20.19
N LEU A 417 10.12 0.70 19.94
CA LEU A 417 11.39 0.71 19.22
C LEU A 417 11.20 1.26 17.79
N ASN A 418 10.20 0.76 17.07
CA ASN A 418 9.85 1.23 15.73
C ASN A 418 9.46 2.70 15.73
N ALA A 419 8.71 3.16 16.74
CA ALA A 419 8.33 4.56 16.90
C ALA A 419 9.54 5.46 17.20
N LEU A 420 10.48 4.99 18.03
CA LEU A 420 11.74 5.68 18.31
C LEU A 420 12.59 5.77 17.03
N ALA A 421 12.75 4.68 16.30
CA ALA A 421 13.46 4.63 15.02
C ALA A 421 12.86 5.61 14.00
N ALA A 422 11.52 5.65 13.90
CA ALA A 422 10.81 6.58 13.04
C ALA A 422 11.22 8.03 13.33
N LEU A 423 11.14 8.46 14.59
CA LEU A 423 11.47 9.82 15.02
C LEU A 423 12.97 10.13 14.87
N ARG A 424 13.85 9.18 15.22
CA ARG A 424 15.31 9.32 15.10
C ARG A 424 15.78 9.47 13.66
N GLY A 425 14.99 9.04 12.67
CA GLY A 425 15.23 9.39 11.27
C GLY A 425 15.25 10.90 10.98
N GLY A 426 14.72 11.73 11.87
CA GLY A 426 14.79 13.19 11.82
C GLY A 426 16.05 13.81 12.41
N ASP A 427 16.90 13.03 13.06
CA ASP A 427 18.18 13.50 13.61
C ASP A 427 19.22 13.57 12.47
N PRO A 428 19.79 14.74 12.16
CA PRO A 428 20.82 14.86 11.12
C PRO A 428 22.07 14.01 11.35
N ALA A 429 22.35 13.59 12.59
CA ALA A 429 23.46 12.71 12.92
C ALA A 429 23.14 11.22 12.65
N ALA A 430 21.87 10.82 12.77
CA ALA A 430 21.45 9.42 12.64
C ALA A 430 20.75 9.09 11.31
N THR A 431 20.24 10.09 10.59
CA THR A 431 19.34 9.91 9.44
C THR A 431 19.95 9.01 8.34
N PRO A 432 19.16 8.07 7.76
CA PRO A 432 19.64 7.23 6.68
C PRO A 432 19.86 8.03 5.40
N HIS A 433 20.87 7.63 4.62
CA HIS A 433 21.13 8.19 3.30
C HIS A 433 21.19 7.10 2.23
N GLY A 434 20.51 7.33 1.11
CA GLY A 434 20.55 6.43 -0.02
C GLY A 434 19.24 6.40 -0.81
N ALA A 435 19.36 6.45 -2.13
CA ALA A 435 18.31 6.02 -3.04
C ALA A 435 18.94 5.37 -4.27
N GLU A 436 18.34 4.30 -4.78
CA GLU A 436 18.87 3.56 -5.93
C GLU A 436 17.76 3.15 -6.88
N ARG A 437 18.02 3.35 -8.18
CA ARG A 437 17.19 2.78 -9.24
C ARG A 437 17.89 1.58 -9.83
N ILE A 438 17.18 0.45 -9.83
CA ILE A 438 17.61 -0.80 -10.45
C ILE A 438 16.59 -1.14 -11.54
N ASP A 439 17.08 -1.52 -12.72
CA ASP A 439 16.24 -1.86 -13.87
C ASP A 439 16.41 -3.33 -14.26
N TRP A 440 15.30 -3.96 -14.68
CA TRP A 440 15.30 -5.22 -15.41
C TRP A 440 15.51 -5.00 -16.90
N ASN A 441 16.50 -5.68 -17.48
CA ASN A 441 16.72 -5.70 -18.92
C ASN A 441 16.13 -6.99 -19.54
N PRO A 442 15.01 -6.91 -20.29
CA PRO A 442 14.37 -8.10 -20.85
C PRO A 442 15.17 -8.77 -21.99
N LYS A 443 16.20 -8.11 -22.53
CA LYS A 443 17.06 -8.69 -23.57
C LYS A 443 18.15 -9.57 -22.99
N THR A 444 18.80 -9.10 -21.92
CA THR A 444 19.86 -9.87 -21.23
C THR A 444 19.30 -10.74 -20.11
N ARG A 445 18.07 -10.45 -19.65
CA ARG A 445 17.40 -11.07 -18.50
C ARG A 445 18.18 -10.89 -17.20
N GLU A 446 18.61 -9.66 -16.96
CA GLU A 446 19.42 -9.28 -15.79
C GLU A 446 18.91 -7.99 -15.17
N CYS A 447 19.08 -7.86 -13.86
CA CYS A 447 18.96 -6.59 -13.15
C CYS A 447 20.27 -5.82 -13.18
N GLY A 448 20.18 -4.49 -13.15
CA GLY A 448 21.35 -3.63 -12.99
C GLY A 448 21.01 -2.26 -12.42
N SER A 449 21.91 -1.73 -11.60
CA SER A 449 21.82 -0.34 -11.12
C SER A 449 21.95 0.65 -12.28
N VAL A 450 21.00 1.57 -12.37
CA VAL A 450 21.02 2.69 -13.34
C VAL A 450 21.65 3.92 -12.71
N TRP A 451 21.37 4.15 -11.43
CA TRP A 451 22.00 5.18 -10.62
C TRP A 451 21.79 4.88 -9.13
N GLY A 452 22.79 5.23 -8.33
CA GLY A 452 22.69 5.36 -6.87
C GLY A 452 22.95 6.80 -6.43
N ASN A 453 22.29 7.23 -5.36
CA ASN A 453 22.48 8.53 -4.73
C ASN A 453 22.66 8.37 -3.23
N GLN A 454 23.93 8.29 -2.80
CA GLN A 454 24.32 8.14 -1.40
C GLN A 454 24.04 9.36 -0.51
N ARG A 455 23.58 10.50 -1.05
CA ARG A 455 23.45 11.77 -0.29
C ARG A 455 22.02 12.14 0.06
N VAL A 456 21.04 11.54 -0.62
CA VAL A 456 19.63 11.85 -0.35
C VAL A 456 19.21 11.12 0.92
N SER A 457 18.66 11.84 1.89
CA SER A 457 17.94 11.23 3.02
C SER A 457 16.44 11.31 2.74
N ILE A 458 15.77 10.16 2.82
CA ILE A 458 14.31 9.97 2.80
C ILE A 458 14.02 9.06 4.00
N PRO A 459 14.07 9.60 5.23
CA PRO A 459 14.08 8.78 6.43
C PRO A 459 12.69 8.21 6.67
N ASN A 460 12.57 6.88 6.71
CA ASN A 460 11.34 6.18 7.07
C ASN A 460 10.11 6.73 6.32
N GLY A 461 10.23 6.96 5.01
CA GLY A 461 9.14 7.51 4.19
C GLY A 461 9.02 6.76 2.87
N ILE A 462 7.81 6.35 2.52
CA ILE A 462 7.57 5.57 1.30
C ILE A 462 7.60 6.53 0.09
N PRO A 463 8.49 6.33 -0.89
CA PRO A 463 8.58 7.22 -2.04
C PRO A 463 7.43 6.99 -3.03
N SER A 464 7.21 7.95 -3.93
CA SER A 464 6.34 7.76 -5.10
C SER A 464 6.94 8.26 -6.39
N ILE A 465 6.42 7.80 -7.52
CA ILE A 465 6.91 8.15 -8.86
C ILE A 465 5.81 8.85 -9.65
N SER A 466 6.15 9.98 -10.28
CA SER A 466 5.36 10.63 -11.32
C SER A 466 5.99 10.41 -12.69
N GLU A 467 5.28 9.68 -13.55
CA GLU A 467 5.50 9.63 -14.98
C GLU A 467 5.54 11.02 -15.60
N GLY A 468 4.45 11.77 -15.40
CA GLY A 468 4.17 12.97 -16.16
C GLY A 468 5.12 14.10 -15.81
N SER A 469 5.70 14.06 -14.61
CA SER A 469 6.78 14.96 -14.18
C SER A 469 8.17 14.32 -14.31
N ASN A 470 8.30 13.03 -14.67
CA ASN A 470 9.55 12.28 -14.72
C ASN A 470 10.40 12.44 -13.43
N THR A 471 9.73 12.31 -12.28
CA THR A 471 10.27 12.66 -10.96
C THR A 471 9.81 11.65 -9.92
N ALA A 472 10.75 11.20 -9.08
CA ALA A 472 10.42 10.48 -7.86
C ALA A 472 10.35 11.48 -6.70
N TYR A 473 9.42 11.27 -5.78
CA TYR A 473 9.19 12.12 -4.62
C TYR A 473 9.37 11.34 -3.33
N GLY A 474 9.85 12.04 -2.30
CA GLY A 474 9.91 11.55 -0.93
C GLY A 474 9.93 12.72 0.04
N ILE A 475 9.50 12.49 1.27
CA ILE A 475 9.76 13.42 2.38
C ILE A 475 11.22 13.25 2.79
N ARG A 476 11.97 14.34 2.69
CA ARG A 476 13.42 14.34 2.89
C ARG A 476 13.77 15.11 4.14
N LEU A 477 14.85 14.68 4.78
CA LEU A 477 15.62 15.54 5.66
C LEU A 477 16.74 16.21 4.85
N LYS A 478 16.86 17.54 4.97
CA LYS A 478 17.95 18.32 4.37
C LYS A 478 18.50 19.32 5.37
N GLY A 479 19.67 19.00 5.93
CA GLY A 479 20.12 19.66 7.16
C GLY A 479 19.22 19.18 8.29
N ASP A 480 18.58 20.12 8.98
CA ASP A 480 17.63 19.94 10.09
C ASP A 480 16.16 20.14 9.69
N ARG A 481 15.89 20.25 8.38
CA ARG A 481 14.55 20.56 7.86
C ARG A 481 13.96 19.42 7.07
N PHE A 482 12.75 19.03 7.45
CA PHE A 482 11.88 18.18 6.65
C PHE A 482 11.28 18.95 5.48
N GLY A 483 10.89 18.22 4.44
CA GLY A 483 10.22 18.79 3.28
C GLY A 483 10.10 17.82 2.12
N VAL A 484 9.23 18.14 1.17
CA VAL A 484 9.09 17.34 -0.04
C VAL A 484 10.28 17.54 -0.98
N GLY A 485 10.90 16.45 -1.37
CA GLY A 485 11.99 16.42 -2.33
C GLY A 485 11.58 15.77 -3.64
N GLY A 486 12.00 16.35 -4.75
CA GLY A 486 11.94 15.69 -6.06
C GLY A 486 13.32 15.19 -6.48
N LEU A 487 13.43 13.93 -6.93
CA LEU A 487 14.59 13.35 -7.59
C LEU A 487 14.29 13.18 -9.08
N LYS A 488 15.22 13.57 -9.96
CA LYS A 488 15.10 13.35 -11.39
C LYS A 488 15.16 11.85 -11.67
N TRP A 489 14.09 11.28 -12.20
CA TRP A 489 13.99 9.84 -12.44
C TRP A 489 15.12 9.26 -13.31
N ARG A 490 15.65 10.08 -14.23
CA ARG A 490 16.71 9.69 -15.17
C ARG A 490 18.06 9.44 -14.51
N ASN A 491 18.39 10.11 -13.40
CA ASN A 491 19.76 10.11 -12.88
C ASN A 491 19.88 10.32 -11.37
N GLY A 492 18.78 10.21 -10.61
CA GLY A 492 18.79 10.30 -9.15
C GLY A 492 19.13 11.67 -8.56
N LYS A 493 19.52 12.66 -9.38
CA LYS A 493 19.91 13.99 -8.88
C LYS A 493 18.69 14.72 -8.32
N SER A 494 18.90 15.44 -7.22
CA SER A 494 17.89 16.34 -6.67
C SER A 494 17.39 17.32 -7.74
N ARG A 495 16.08 17.32 -7.99
CA ARG A 495 15.39 18.29 -8.84
C ARG A 495 15.07 19.55 -8.06
N PHE A 496 14.47 19.39 -6.88
CA PHE A 496 14.17 20.46 -5.94
C PHE A 496 14.01 19.90 -4.52
N PHE A 497 13.93 20.80 -3.55
CA PHE A 497 13.49 20.53 -2.19
C PHE A 497 12.64 21.71 -1.74
N ALA A 498 11.44 21.45 -1.25
CA ALA A 498 10.57 22.45 -0.65
C ALA A 498 10.35 22.08 0.82
N PRO A 499 10.71 22.97 1.76
CA PRO A 499 10.55 22.68 3.19
C PRO A 499 9.09 22.49 3.55
N SER A 500 8.83 21.68 4.58
CA SER A 500 7.56 21.67 5.28
C SER A 500 7.31 23.03 5.96
N PRO A 501 6.12 23.26 6.55
CA PRO A 501 5.87 24.47 7.34
C PRO A 501 6.87 24.68 8.49
N GLY A 502 7.54 23.62 8.97
CA GLY A 502 8.59 23.70 9.98
C GLY A 502 8.03 24.11 11.34
N LYS A 503 6.86 23.56 11.68
CA LYS A 503 6.20 23.83 12.94
C LYS A 503 6.70 22.86 14.03
N PRO A 504 6.87 23.33 15.27
CA PRO A 504 6.99 22.43 16.40
C PRO A 504 5.72 21.63 16.60
N CYS A 505 5.83 20.52 17.31
CA CYS A 505 4.66 19.78 17.76
C CYS A 505 3.74 20.67 18.60
N SER A 506 2.44 20.63 18.31
CA SER A 506 1.44 21.39 19.07
C SER A 506 1.26 20.82 20.47
N ASP A 507 0.77 21.62 21.42
CA ASP A 507 0.44 21.13 22.78
C ASP A 507 -0.54 19.96 22.73
N THR A 508 -1.45 19.98 21.76
CA THR A 508 -2.38 18.87 21.48
C THR A 508 -1.64 17.60 21.07
N ALA A 509 -0.65 17.70 20.18
CA ALA A 509 0.20 16.59 19.77
C ALA A 509 0.98 16.01 20.96
N ILE A 510 1.57 16.86 21.81
CA ILE A 510 2.25 16.43 23.04
C ILE A 510 1.28 15.75 24.01
N GLY A 511 0.05 16.26 24.13
CA GLY A 511 -1.01 15.65 24.93
C GLY A 511 -1.30 14.20 24.52
N TYR A 512 -1.32 13.89 23.23
CA TYR A 512 -1.52 12.51 22.75
C TYR A 512 -0.39 11.56 23.15
N LEU A 513 0.85 12.04 23.22
CA LEU A 513 1.97 11.22 23.72
C LEU A 513 1.86 10.95 25.23
N GLN A 514 1.29 11.90 25.97
CA GLN A 514 1.02 11.72 27.39
C GLN A 514 -0.09 10.69 27.60
N GLU A 515 -1.18 10.79 26.85
CA GLU A 515 -2.32 9.86 26.91
C GLU A 515 -1.92 8.43 26.54
N SER A 516 -1.05 8.24 25.55
CA SER A 516 -0.54 6.92 25.16
C SER A 516 0.49 6.35 26.15
N GLY A 517 0.97 7.15 27.12
CA GLY A 517 2.05 6.77 28.02
C GLY A 517 3.42 6.68 27.35
N THR A 518 3.57 7.12 26.09
CA THR A 518 4.85 7.07 25.34
C THR A 518 5.71 8.31 25.55
N LEU A 519 5.17 9.36 26.18
CA LEU A 519 5.88 10.62 26.44
C LEU A 519 7.26 10.44 27.11
N PRO A 520 7.47 9.55 28.10
CA PRO A 520 8.79 9.40 28.73
C PRO A 520 9.89 8.95 27.76
N ILE A 521 9.53 8.32 26.64
CA ILE A 521 10.48 7.75 25.67
C ILE A 521 10.54 8.61 24.40
N LEU A 522 9.40 9.03 23.86
CA LEU A 522 9.36 9.82 22.63
C LEU A 522 9.46 11.33 22.88
N GLY A 523 9.05 11.82 24.05
CA GLY A 523 9.11 13.23 24.43
C GLY A 523 10.51 13.84 24.33
N PRO A 524 11.56 13.20 24.90
CA PRO A 524 12.93 13.69 24.78
C PRO A 524 13.38 13.86 23.32
N VAL A 525 12.99 12.94 22.43
CA VAL A 525 13.33 13.00 21.00
C VAL A 525 12.61 14.15 20.30
N VAL A 526 11.33 14.39 20.66
CA VAL A 526 10.55 15.52 20.15
C VAL A 526 11.13 16.86 20.59
N GLU A 527 11.67 16.95 21.81
CA GLU A 527 12.37 18.15 22.29
C GLU A 527 13.72 18.36 21.59
N GLU A 528 14.45 17.28 21.33
CA GLU A 528 15.75 17.29 20.64
C GLU A 528 15.63 17.63 19.14
N ILE A 529 14.51 17.22 18.51
CA ILE A 529 14.22 17.44 17.09
C ILE A 529 13.01 18.38 16.98
N PRO A 530 13.20 19.71 16.95
CA PRO A 530 12.12 20.68 17.06
C PRO A 530 11.04 20.57 15.97
N ASN A 531 11.35 20.00 14.81
CA ASN A 531 10.41 19.77 13.71
C ASN A 531 9.96 18.31 13.61
N ALA A 532 10.00 17.54 14.70
CA ALA A 532 9.64 16.12 14.73
C ALA A 532 8.22 15.85 14.17
N CYS A 533 7.28 16.78 14.36
CA CYS A 533 5.92 16.67 13.81
C CYS A 533 5.83 16.83 12.28
N GLU A 534 6.94 17.14 11.60
CA GLU A 534 7.04 17.12 10.13
C GLU A 534 7.71 15.84 9.60
N ASN A 535 8.14 14.94 10.48
CA ASN A 535 8.67 13.63 10.14
C ASN A 535 7.55 12.77 9.53
N SER A 536 7.81 12.06 8.43
CA SER A 536 6.80 11.21 7.78
C SER A 536 6.39 10.00 8.61
N PHE A 537 7.23 9.50 9.52
CA PHE A 537 6.90 8.38 10.42
C PHE A 537 6.29 7.18 9.66
N TYR A 538 7.05 6.60 8.74
CA TYR A 538 6.63 5.51 7.83
C TYR A 538 5.48 5.85 6.86
N ALA A 539 4.96 7.08 6.85
CA ALA A 539 3.89 7.47 5.94
C ALA A 539 4.35 7.59 4.49
N ALA A 540 3.42 7.34 3.59
CA ALA A 540 3.66 7.44 2.16
C ALA A 540 3.67 8.88 1.65
N THR A 541 4.60 9.16 0.73
CA THR A 541 4.56 10.36 -0.10
C THR A 541 3.66 10.09 -1.30
N GLU A 542 2.50 10.74 -1.38
CA GLU A 542 1.46 10.39 -2.35
C GLU A 542 1.14 11.55 -3.29
N ILE A 543 0.98 11.25 -4.58
CA ILE A 543 0.61 12.28 -5.57
C ILE A 543 -0.90 12.45 -5.54
N GLY A 544 -1.34 13.56 -4.96
CA GLY A 544 -2.76 13.90 -4.85
C GLY A 544 -3.35 14.62 -6.06
N PRO A 545 -4.65 14.96 -6.01
CA PRO A 545 -5.32 15.77 -7.01
C PRO A 545 -4.64 17.12 -7.27
N LYS A 546 -4.86 17.72 -8.45
CA LYS A 546 -4.35 19.07 -8.80
C LYS A 546 -2.82 19.22 -8.63
N ARG A 547 -2.04 18.15 -8.91
CA ARG A 547 -0.57 18.12 -8.84
C ARG A 547 -0.01 18.35 -7.43
N SER A 548 -0.78 18.07 -6.39
CA SER A 548 -0.32 18.18 -5.01
C SER A 548 0.50 16.95 -4.60
N ILE A 549 1.29 17.10 -3.54
CA ILE A 549 1.86 15.97 -2.79
C ILE A 549 1.28 15.99 -1.38
N TRP A 550 0.94 14.82 -0.88
CA TRP A 550 0.45 14.60 0.47
C TRP A 550 1.36 13.59 1.17
N THR A 551 1.44 13.70 2.48
CA THR A 551 2.10 12.73 3.35
C THR A 551 1.44 12.79 4.70
N GLY A 552 1.32 11.66 5.38
CA GLY A 552 1.20 11.69 6.83
C GLY A 552 2.47 12.25 7.45
N THR A 553 2.31 12.80 8.64
CA THR A 553 3.41 13.21 9.50
C THR A 553 3.17 12.68 10.91
N PHE A 554 4.19 12.76 11.75
CA PHE A 554 4.01 12.50 13.17
C PHE A 554 2.93 13.43 13.74
N LEU A 555 1.78 12.84 14.10
CA LEU A 555 0.59 13.51 14.63
C LEU A 555 -0.05 14.54 13.68
N GLY A 556 -0.05 14.25 12.37
CA GLY A 556 -0.64 15.14 11.39
C GLY A 556 -0.59 14.64 9.96
N LEU A 557 -0.88 15.55 9.04
CA LEU A 557 -0.57 15.40 7.62
C LEU A 557 -0.03 16.71 7.07
N THR A 558 0.81 16.62 6.04
CA THR A 558 1.29 17.78 5.30
C THR A 558 0.94 17.66 3.81
N ARG A 559 0.38 18.73 3.28
CA ARG A 559 0.02 18.91 1.89
C ARG A 559 0.88 19.98 1.23
N TYR A 560 1.40 19.68 0.06
CA TYR A 560 2.18 20.58 -0.78
C TYR A 560 1.45 20.84 -2.09
N THR A 561 1.25 22.11 -2.43
CA THR A 561 0.61 22.54 -3.68
C THR A 561 1.50 23.51 -4.44
N GLN A 562 1.57 23.40 -5.77
CA GLN A 562 2.35 24.33 -6.59
C GLN A 562 1.74 25.74 -6.49
N LYS A 563 2.54 26.78 -6.20
CA LYS A 563 2.06 28.16 -6.30
C LYS A 563 1.82 28.50 -7.77
N ARG A 564 0.76 29.28 -8.02
CA ARG A 564 0.38 29.72 -9.37
C ARG A 564 1.21 30.92 -9.81
#